data_AF-A0A1W1D9I1-F1
#
_entry.id   AF-A0A1W1D9I1-F1
#
_cell.length_a   1.000
_cell.length_b   1.000
_cell.length_c   1.000
_cell.angle_alpha   90.00
_cell.angle_beta   90.00
_cell.angle_gamma   90.00
#
_symmetry.space_group_name_H-M   'P 1'
#
loop_
_entity.id
_entity.type
_entity.pdbx_description
1 polymer ?
#
loop_
_entity_poly.entity_id
_entity_poly.type
_entity_poly.pdbx_seq_one_letter_code
_entity_poly.pdbx_strand_id
1 'polypeptide(L)'
;MESYKELITNNLIAFAAVFLASIAMINLSGYDVEVGTYLYLPIGAKILAFLLFGRQVLIGVIASCLFCGIVLFDSWGGNIVFGAIGAIAGAIIPLISIWILENLKLANYSELKNINFRHILFLIFFTAILHSLSRFFIYAKSAVFTINPIDFLSHYIVGDMIGGIVVIWTILKVLPYIVSAAKA
;
A
#
# COMPACT_ATOMS: atom_id res chain seq x y z
N MET A 1 13.81 -26.18 -6.67
CA MET A 1 12.63 -25.93 -7.54
C MET A 1 11.42 -25.44 -6.74
N GLU A 2 11.20 -25.91 -5.51
CA GLU A 2 10.14 -25.41 -4.60
C GLU A 2 10.28 -23.92 -4.23
N SER A 3 11.48 -23.46 -3.88
CA SER A 3 11.72 -22.06 -3.50
C SER A 3 11.36 -21.03 -4.60
N TYR A 4 11.58 -21.36 -5.87
CA TYR A 4 11.18 -20.48 -6.98
C TYR A 4 9.67 -20.44 -7.18
N LYS A 5 8.98 -21.59 -7.01
CA LYS A 5 7.52 -21.65 -7.10
C LYS A 5 6.87 -20.84 -5.97
N GLU A 6 7.41 -20.94 -4.76
CA GLU A 6 6.95 -20.15 -3.62
C GLU A 6 7.18 -18.65 -3.84
N LEU A 7 8.36 -18.25 -4.34
CA LEU A 7 8.66 -16.85 -4.66
C LEU A 7 7.66 -16.28 -5.68
N ILE A 8 7.41 -17.01 -6.77
CA ILE A 8 6.45 -16.60 -7.80
C ILE A 8 5.05 -16.50 -7.20
N THR A 9 4.63 -17.51 -6.44
CA THR A 9 3.30 -17.57 -5.83
C THR A 9 3.08 -16.41 -4.86
N ASN A 10 4.05 -16.12 -4.00
CA ASN A 10 3.97 -15.00 -3.04
C ASN A 10 3.90 -13.65 -3.77
N ASN A 11 4.64 -13.48 -4.87
CA ASN A 11 4.55 -12.27 -5.69
C ASN A 11 3.18 -12.14 -6.39
N LEU A 12 2.61 -13.24 -6.88
CA LEU A 12 1.26 -13.24 -7.46
C LEU A 12 0.18 -12.94 -6.42
N ILE A 13 0.31 -13.47 -5.19
CA ILE A 13 -0.60 -13.16 -4.08
C ILE A 13 -0.49 -11.68 -3.70
N ALA A 14 0.72 -11.16 -3.55
CA ALA A 14 0.93 -9.74 -3.25
C ALA A 14 0.37 -8.84 -4.36
N PHE A 15 0.57 -9.23 -5.63
CA PHE A 15 0.00 -8.53 -6.77
C PHE A 15 -1.53 -8.47 -6.69
N ALA A 16 -2.17 -9.64 -6.50
CA ALA A 16 -3.61 -9.78 -6.44
C ALA A 16 -4.20 -9.03 -5.25
N ALA A 17 -3.56 -9.10 -4.07
CA ALA A 17 -4.01 -8.40 -2.87
C ALA A 17 -4.04 -6.88 -3.08
N VAL A 18 -2.97 -6.31 -3.64
CA VAL A 18 -2.91 -4.86 -3.93
C VAL A 18 -3.91 -4.47 -5.02
N PHE A 19 -4.06 -5.29 -6.05
CA PHE A 19 -5.00 -5.02 -7.15
C PHE A 19 -6.46 -5.06 -6.70
N LEU A 20 -6.84 -6.09 -5.94
CA LEU A 20 -8.20 -6.22 -5.39
C LEU A 20 -8.51 -5.11 -4.39
N ALA A 21 -7.54 -4.70 -3.56
CA ALA A 21 -7.70 -3.55 -2.69
C ALA A 21 -7.93 -2.24 -3.48
N SER A 22 -7.23 -2.05 -4.59
CA SER A 22 -7.44 -0.90 -5.49
C SER A 22 -8.84 -0.93 -6.12
N ILE A 23 -9.29 -2.08 -6.61
CA ILE A 23 -10.66 -2.22 -7.15
C ILE A 23 -11.69 -1.90 -6.06
N ALA A 24 -11.55 -2.49 -4.88
CA ALA A 24 -12.48 -2.25 -3.77
C ALA A 24 -12.53 -0.77 -3.39
N MET A 25 -11.38 -0.11 -3.29
CA MET A 25 -11.30 1.33 -3.01
C MET A 25 -12.06 2.16 -4.05
N ILE A 26 -11.82 1.92 -5.34
CA ILE A 26 -12.47 2.70 -6.42
C ILE A 26 -13.98 2.58 -6.34
N ASN A 27 -14.50 1.37 -6.08
CA ASN A 27 -15.93 1.14 -5.97
C ASN A 27 -16.56 1.73 -4.70
N LEU A 28 -15.78 1.91 -3.63
CA LEU A 28 -16.27 2.40 -2.34
C LEU A 28 -16.17 3.91 -2.18
N SER A 29 -15.08 4.51 -2.68
CA SER A 29 -14.75 5.92 -2.41
C SER A 29 -14.31 6.70 -3.64
N GLY A 30 -14.15 6.05 -4.79
CA GLY A 30 -13.45 6.65 -5.94
C GLY A 30 -11.97 6.93 -5.64
N TYR A 31 -11.32 7.59 -6.60
CA TYR A 31 -9.94 8.03 -6.50
C TYR A 31 -9.65 9.13 -7.53
N ASP A 32 -9.09 10.24 -7.06
CA ASP A 32 -8.56 11.33 -7.89
C ASP A 32 -7.04 11.43 -7.68
N VAL A 33 -6.25 11.63 -8.73
CA VAL A 33 -4.79 11.72 -8.60
C VAL A 33 -4.36 13.04 -7.96
N GLU A 34 -5.05 14.15 -8.25
CA GLU A 34 -4.74 15.50 -7.79
C GLU A 34 -5.17 15.75 -6.35
N VAL A 35 -6.22 15.06 -5.89
CA VAL A 35 -6.74 15.23 -4.53
C VAL A 35 -6.46 14.00 -3.67
N GLY A 36 -6.62 12.80 -4.22
CA GLY A 36 -6.52 11.54 -3.50
C GLY A 36 -7.88 10.94 -3.15
N THR A 37 -7.93 10.20 -2.06
CA THR A 37 -9.16 9.63 -1.48
C THR A 37 -8.99 9.48 0.02
N TYR A 38 -10.06 9.63 0.79
CA TYR A 38 -10.08 9.38 2.23
C TYR A 38 -10.09 7.89 2.62
N LEU A 39 -10.09 6.98 1.64
CA LEU A 39 -10.02 5.54 1.89
C LEU A 39 -9.03 4.88 0.91
N TYR A 40 -7.73 4.95 1.19
CA TYR A 40 -6.72 4.38 0.29
C TYR A 40 -6.35 2.94 0.71
N LEU A 41 -7.22 1.98 0.41
CA LEU A 41 -7.00 0.55 0.76
C LEU A 41 -5.67 -0.06 0.27
N PRO A 42 -5.11 0.31 -0.91
CA PRO A 42 -3.90 -0.33 -1.41
C PRO A 42 -2.69 -0.22 -0.46
N ILE A 43 -2.60 0.83 0.37
CA ILE A 43 -1.46 0.95 1.30
C ILE A 43 -1.46 -0.17 2.34
N GLY A 44 -2.64 -0.52 2.86
CA GLY A 44 -2.80 -1.60 3.83
C GLY A 44 -2.47 -2.96 3.23
N ALA A 45 -2.86 -3.18 1.97
CA ALA A 45 -2.52 -4.41 1.24
C ALA A 45 -1.00 -4.54 1.03
N LYS A 46 -0.30 -3.44 0.71
CA LYS A 46 1.16 -3.44 0.58
C LYS A 46 1.86 -3.72 1.90
N ILE A 47 1.47 -3.02 2.98
CA ILE A 47 2.01 -3.25 4.32
C ILE A 47 1.82 -4.72 4.71
N LEU A 48 0.60 -5.25 4.55
CA LEU A 48 0.30 -6.64 4.85
C LEU A 48 1.17 -7.60 4.02
N ALA A 49 1.31 -7.37 2.72
CA ALA A 49 2.14 -8.22 1.87
C ALA A 49 3.60 -8.26 2.34
N PHE A 50 4.17 -7.11 2.73
CA PHE A 50 5.54 -7.07 3.25
C PHE A 50 5.68 -7.66 4.66
N LEU A 51 4.66 -7.53 5.51
CA LEU A 51 4.64 -8.19 6.81
C LEU A 51 4.57 -9.72 6.68
N LEU A 52 3.77 -10.23 5.74
CA LEU A 52 3.58 -11.68 5.55
C LEU A 52 4.73 -12.35 4.82
N PHE A 53 5.25 -11.70 3.77
CA PHE A 53 6.19 -12.33 2.85
C PHE A 53 7.57 -11.69 2.85
N GLY A 54 7.77 -10.57 3.55
CA GLY A 54 9.02 -9.83 3.56
C GLY A 54 9.32 -9.13 2.22
N ARG A 55 10.57 -8.70 2.04
CA ARG A 55 11.01 -7.94 0.85
C ARG A 55 10.93 -8.69 -0.48
N GLN A 56 10.78 -10.02 -0.47
CA GLN A 56 10.81 -10.85 -1.68
C GLN A 56 9.62 -10.64 -2.62
N VAL A 57 8.52 -10.06 -2.12
CA VAL A 57 7.31 -9.76 -2.92
C VAL A 57 7.30 -8.36 -3.54
N LEU A 58 8.40 -7.62 -3.43
CA LEU A 58 8.50 -6.25 -3.94
C LEU A 58 8.16 -6.16 -5.43
N ILE A 59 8.59 -7.12 -6.24
CA ILE A 59 8.33 -7.11 -7.69
C ILE A 59 6.83 -7.23 -7.97
N GLY A 60 6.12 -8.11 -7.27
CA GLY A 60 4.67 -8.27 -7.37
C GLY A 60 3.92 -7.02 -6.93
N VAL A 61 4.38 -6.36 -5.86
CA VAL A 61 3.80 -5.08 -5.39
C VAL A 61 4.03 -3.96 -6.42
N ILE A 62 5.24 -3.83 -6.97
CA ILE A 62 5.55 -2.84 -8.03
C ILE A 62 4.69 -3.11 -9.27
N ALA A 63 4.65 -4.36 -9.73
CA ALA A 63 3.86 -4.76 -10.89
C ALA A 63 2.37 -4.40 -10.70
N SER A 64 1.82 -4.64 -9.51
CA SER A 64 0.43 -4.28 -9.20
C SER A 64 0.20 -2.78 -9.18
N CYS A 65 1.13 -2.00 -8.59
CA CYS A 65 1.01 -0.53 -8.58
C CYS A 65 1.03 0.07 -9.99
N LEU A 66 1.92 -0.42 -10.86
CA LEU A 66 1.98 0.00 -12.26
C LEU A 66 0.71 -0.41 -13.02
N PHE A 67 0.27 -1.65 -12.84
CA PHE A 67 -0.94 -2.17 -13.49
C PHE A 67 -2.19 -1.41 -13.06
N CYS A 68 -2.37 -1.14 -11.75
CA CYS A 68 -3.46 -0.31 -11.24
C CYS A 68 -3.44 1.09 -11.87
N GLY A 69 -2.27 1.69 -11.97
CA GLY A 69 -2.16 3.03 -12.57
C GLY A 69 -2.60 3.11 -14.02
N ILE A 70 -2.27 2.09 -14.81
CA ILE A 70 -2.66 2.03 -16.23
C ILE A 70 -4.15 1.67 -16.36
N VAL A 71 -4.61 0.64 -15.64
CA VAL A 71 -5.93 0.03 -15.86
C VAL A 71 -7.04 0.74 -15.09
N LEU A 72 -6.72 1.29 -13.91
CA LEU A 72 -7.72 1.79 -12.97
C LEU A 72 -7.67 3.31 -12.74
N PHE A 73 -6.50 3.95 -12.93
CA PHE A 73 -6.30 5.37 -12.62
C PHE A 73 -6.06 6.23 -13.88
N ASP A 74 -6.66 5.82 -15.01
CA ASP A 74 -6.61 6.52 -16.30
C ASP A 74 -5.20 7.01 -16.71
N SER A 75 -4.22 6.10 -16.57
CA SER A 75 -2.81 6.37 -16.90
C SER A 75 -2.23 7.63 -16.23
N TRP A 76 -2.68 7.93 -15.00
CA TRP A 76 -2.25 9.10 -14.23
C TRP A 76 -2.44 10.42 -15.01
N GLY A 77 -3.65 10.64 -15.54
CA GLY A 77 -3.99 11.87 -16.25
C GLY A 77 -3.14 12.10 -17.51
N GLY A 78 -2.68 11.01 -18.15
CA GLY A 78 -1.89 11.05 -19.39
C GLY A 78 -0.38 11.23 -19.21
N ASN A 79 0.16 11.30 -17.99
CA ASN A 79 1.62 11.36 -17.76
C ASN A 79 2.18 10.04 -17.20
N ILE A 80 2.49 9.13 -18.13
CA ILE A 80 3.00 7.79 -17.81
C ILE A 80 4.32 7.82 -17.04
N VAL A 81 5.21 8.79 -17.29
CA VAL A 81 6.55 8.83 -16.66
C VAL A 81 6.42 9.19 -15.18
N PHE A 82 5.78 10.32 -14.85
CA PHE A 82 5.59 10.71 -13.46
C PHE A 82 4.63 9.77 -12.73
N GLY A 83 3.62 9.25 -13.43
CA GLY A 83 2.74 8.21 -12.94
C GLY A 83 3.49 6.94 -12.51
N ALA A 84 4.33 6.40 -13.38
CA ALA A 84 5.14 5.22 -13.10
C ALA A 84 6.14 5.46 -11.95
N ILE A 85 6.81 6.62 -11.93
CA ILE A 85 7.72 6.99 -10.81
C ILE A 85 6.94 7.05 -9.49
N GLY A 86 5.77 7.69 -9.49
CA GLY A 86 4.89 7.76 -8.32
C GLY A 86 4.40 6.39 -7.86
N ALA A 87 4.10 5.48 -8.78
CA ALA A 87 3.68 4.12 -8.48
C ALA A 87 4.82 3.27 -7.90
N ILE A 88 6.03 3.37 -8.46
CA ILE A 88 7.22 2.67 -7.95
C ILE A 88 7.59 3.20 -6.57
N ALA A 89 7.63 4.54 -6.40
CA ALA A 89 7.82 5.14 -5.09
C ALA A 89 6.76 4.64 -4.11
N GLY A 90 5.49 4.66 -4.50
CA GLY A 90 4.38 4.18 -3.69
C GLY A 90 4.41 2.69 -3.35
N ALA A 91 5.14 1.86 -4.11
CA ALA A 91 5.37 0.46 -3.81
C ALA A 91 6.50 0.25 -2.79
N ILE A 92 7.53 1.09 -2.84
CA ILE A 92 8.74 0.96 -2.02
C ILE A 92 8.58 1.59 -0.63
N ILE A 93 7.76 2.63 -0.49
CA ILE A 93 7.63 3.38 0.78
C ILE A 93 7.27 2.52 2.01
N PRO A 94 6.36 1.53 1.95
CA PRO A 94 6.12 0.65 3.09
C PRO A 94 7.36 -0.13 3.54
N LEU A 95 8.21 -0.59 2.60
CA LEU A 95 9.47 -1.25 2.95
C LEU A 95 10.48 -0.28 3.57
N ILE A 96 10.60 0.94 3.01
CA ILE A 96 11.43 1.99 3.60
C ILE A 96 10.97 2.28 5.03
N SER A 97 9.66 2.34 5.24
CA SER A 97 9.04 2.59 6.54
C SER A 97 9.41 1.51 7.54
N ILE A 98 9.27 0.22 7.16
CA ILE A 98 9.72 -0.91 7.98
C ILE A 98 11.22 -0.77 8.31
N TRP A 99 12.06 -0.56 7.30
CA TRP A 99 13.52 -0.45 7.46
C TRP A 99 13.92 0.69 8.41
N ILE A 100 13.32 1.88 8.29
CA ILE A 100 13.60 3.01 9.19
C ILE A 100 13.23 2.64 10.63
N LEU A 101 12.02 2.13 10.84
CA LEU A 101 11.52 1.85 12.19
C LEU A 101 12.30 0.72 12.89
N GLU A 102 12.75 -0.29 12.14
CA GLU A 102 13.61 -1.34 12.66
C GLU A 102 15.01 -0.82 13.03
N ASN A 103 15.62 0.02 12.18
CA ASN A 103 16.93 0.61 12.45
C ASN A 103 16.92 1.55 13.67
N LEU A 104 15.81 2.26 13.88
CA LEU A 104 15.59 3.07 15.07
C LEU A 104 15.22 2.23 16.31
N LYS A 105 15.14 0.91 16.18
CA LYS A 105 14.77 -0.05 17.25
C LYS A 105 13.40 0.25 17.86
N LEU A 106 12.48 0.82 17.09
CA LEU A 106 11.13 1.18 17.56
C LEU A 106 10.19 -0.04 17.54
N ALA A 107 10.40 -0.97 16.61
CA ALA A 107 9.73 -2.27 16.55
C ALA A 107 10.52 -3.22 15.63
N ASN A 108 10.29 -4.53 15.75
CA ASN A 108 10.81 -5.54 14.83
C ASN A 108 9.65 -6.08 13.98
N TYR A 109 9.65 -5.77 12.68
CA TYR A 109 8.60 -6.19 11.74
C TYR A 109 8.96 -7.47 10.99
N SER A 110 10.23 -7.88 11.06
CA SER A 110 10.74 -9.14 10.50
C SER A 110 10.26 -10.37 11.25
N GLU A 111 9.93 -10.25 12.54
CA GLU A 111 9.39 -11.35 13.36
C GLU A 111 7.94 -11.08 13.79
N LEU A 112 6.98 -11.58 13.01
CA LEU A 112 5.53 -11.41 13.26
C LEU A 112 5.09 -11.80 14.68
N LYS A 113 5.74 -12.77 15.32
CA LYS A 113 5.40 -13.25 16.68
C LYS A 113 5.50 -12.15 17.76
N ASN A 114 6.34 -11.14 17.55
CA ASN A 114 6.59 -10.07 18.51
C ASN A 114 5.84 -8.76 18.16
N ILE A 115 5.10 -8.76 17.05
CA ILE A 115 4.33 -7.61 16.60
C ILE A 115 2.94 -7.66 17.24
N ASN A 116 2.46 -6.51 17.68
CA ASN A 116 1.09 -6.35 18.14
C ASN A 116 0.40 -5.28 17.27
N PHE A 117 -0.91 -5.13 17.45
CA PHE A 117 -1.69 -4.17 16.66
C PHE A 117 -1.19 -2.73 16.77
N ARG A 118 -0.64 -2.31 17.92
CA ARG A 118 -0.10 -0.96 18.12
C ARG A 118 1.15 -0.72 17.27
N HIS A 119 2.03 -1.71 17.15
CA HIS A 119 3.18 -1.63 16.24
C HIS A 119 2.72 -1.50 14.78
N ILE A 120 1.69 -2.25 14.37
CA ILE A 120 1.16 -2.16 13.00
C ILE A 120 0.50 -0.79 12.75
N LEU A 121 -0.28 -0.28 13.71
CA LEU A 121 -0.85 1.08 13.62
C LEU A 121 0.24 2.14 13.46
N PHE A 122 1.32 2.03 14.25
CA PHE A 122 2.44 2.94 14.14
C PHE A 122 3.11 2.86 12.78
N LEU A 123 3.31 1.65 12.24
CA LEU A 123 3.81 1.46 10.87
C LEU A 123 2.87 2.10 9.83
N ILE A 124 1.56 1.91 9.94
CA ILE A 124 0.57 2.53 9.02
C ILE A 124 0.72 4.05 9.05
N PHE A 125 0.77 4.66 10.23
CA PHE A 125 0.82 6.12 10.37
C PHE A 125 2.13 6.67 9.81
N PHE A 126 3.25 6.03 10.14
CA PHE A 126 4.55 6.41 9.62
C PHE A 126 4.63 6.26 8.10
N THR A 127 4.10 5.16 7.57
CA THR A 127 4.04 4.90 6.13
C THR A 127 3.16 5.91 5.41
N ALA A 128 1.99 6.27 5.97
CA ALA A 128 1.06 7.24 5.40
C ALA A 128 1.72 8.61 5.19
N ILE A 129 2.46 9.09 6.20
CA ILE A 129 3.19 10.35 6.12
C ILE A 129 4.25 10.30 5.01
N LEU A 130 5.10 9.27 5.01
CA LEU A 130 6.15 9.14 3.99
C LEU A 130 5.59 8.96 2.58
N HIS A 131 4.49 8.21 2.45
CA HIS A 131 3.88 7.90 1.16
C HIS A 131 3.24 9.15 0.56
N SER A 132 2.47 9.88 1.37
CA SER A 132 1.82 11.13 0.97
C SER A 132 2.83 12.21 0.58
N LEU A 133 3.88 12.40 1.40
CA LEU A 133 4.95 13.35 1.09
C LEU A 133 5.69 12.99 -0.19
N SER A 134 6.01 11.69 -0.38
CA SER A 134 6.71 11.23 -1.58
C SER A 134 5.88 11.51 -2.84
N ARG A 135 4.58 11.20 -2.81
CA ARG A 135 3.67 11.50 -3.92
C ARG A 135 3.55 12.99 -4.17
N PHE A 136 3.39 13.79 -3.12
CA PHE A 136 3.30 15.24 -3.22
C PHE A 136 4.53 15.81 -3.95
N PHE A 137 5.75 15.44 -3.54
CA PHE A 137 6.96 15.94 -4.21
C PHE A 137 7.10 15.47 -5.66
N ILE A 138 6.67 14.25 -6.00
CA ILE A 138 6.74 13.73 -7.36
C ILE A 138 5.72 14.44 -8.26
N TYR A 139 4.48 14.58 -7.80
CA TYR A 139 3.39 15.14 -8.60
C TYR A 139 3.43 16.67 -8.64
N ALA A 140 3.83 17.36 -7.56
CA ALA A 140 4.02 18.81 -7.60
C ALA A 140 5.12 19.23 -8.60
N LYS A 141 6.11 18.36 -8.84
CA LYS A 141 7.16 18.59 -9.85
C LYS A 141 6.75 18.25 -11.27
N SER A 142 5.66 17.51 -11.49
CA SER A 142 5.30 17.03 -12.83
C SER A 142 4.81 18.16 -13.74
N ALA A 143 4.41 19.31 -13.18
CA ALA A 143 3.72 20.41 -13.86
C ALA A 143 2.43 20.00 -14.60
N VAL A 144 1.98 18.75 -14.42
CA VAL A 144 0.79 18.18 -15.04
C VAL A 144 -0.44 18.37 -14.16
N PHE A 145 -0.24 18.36 -12.84
CA PHE A 145 -1.31 18.46 -11.86
C PHE A 145 -1.27 19.82 -11.16
N THR A 146 -2.44 20.42 -10.98
CA THR A 146 -2.56 21.66 -10.20
C THR A 146 -2.90 21.32 -8.76
N ILE A 147 -1.87 21.02 -7.97
CA ILE A 147 -2.07 20.48 -6.62
C ILE A 147 -2.22 21.61 -5.59
N ASN A 148 -3.33 21.61 -4.85
CA ASN A 148 -3.42 22.30 -3.57
C ASN A 148 -2.74 21.46 -2.48
N PRO A 149 -1.68 21.95 -1.82
CA PRO A 149 -0.94 21.16 -0.83
C PRO A 149 -1.78 20.71 0.37
N ILE A 150 -2.72 21.54 0.82
CA ILE A 150 -3.56 21.24 1.99
C ILE A 150 -4.54 20.12 1.63
N ASP A 151 -5.24 20.25 0.50
CA ASP A 151 -6.20 19.25 0.07
C ASP A 151 -5.49 17.93 -0.22
N PHE A 152 -4.38 17.96 -0.96
CA PHE A 152 -3.59 16.77 -1.28
C PHE A 152 -3.11 16.04 -0.03
N LEU A 153 -2.37 16.74 0.85
CA LEU A 153 -1.78 16.07 2.02
C LEU A 153 -2.86 15.59 3.00
N SER A 154 -3.95 16.36 3.18
CA SER A 154 -5.03 15.94 4.07
C SER A 154 -5.73 14.67 3.57
N HIS A 155 -6.06 14.58 2.28
CA HIS A 155 -6.72 13.42 1.72
C HIS A 155 -5.79 12.21 1.66
N TYR A 156 -4.55 12.36 1.19
CA TYR A 156 -3.62 11.25 1.09
C TYR A 156 -3.19 10.70 2.46
N ILE A 157 -2.85 11.56 3.43
CA ILE A 157 -2.42 11.08 4.76
C ILE A 157 -3.59 10.37 5.46
N VAL A 158 -4.76 11.00 5.50
CA VAL A 158 -5.94 10.41 6.16
C VAL A 158 -6.38 9.16 5.41
N GLY A 159 -6.38 9.19 4.09
CA GLY A 159 -6.71 8.06 3.23
C GLY A 159 -5.82 6.85 3.46
N ASP A 160 -4.52 7.05 3.52
CA ASP A 160 -3.56 5.99 3.79
C ASP A 160 -3.74 5.43 5.21
N MET A 161 -3.96 6.29 6.21
CA MET A 161 -4.16 5.86 7.58
C MET A 161 -5.43 5.01 7.72
N ILE A 162 -6.56 5.50 7.21
CA ILE A 162 -7.85 4.78 7.28
C ILE A 162 -7.77 3.51 6.45
N GLY A 163 -7.27 3.58 5.21
CA GLY A 163 -7.15 2.43 4.33
C GLY A 163 -6.24 1.33 4.89
N GLY A 164 -5.11 1.72 5.47
CA GLY A 164 -4.22 0.82 6.19
C GLY A 164 -4.92 0.10 7.35
N ILE A 165 -5.63 0.84 8.19
CA ILE A 165 -6.38 0.29 9.32
C ILE A 165 -7.45 -0.70 8.84
N VAL A 166 -8.25 -0.30 7.86
CA VAL A 166 -9.38 -1.11 7.35
C VAL A 166 -8.88 -2.45 6.84
N VAL A 167 -7.82 -2.49 6.03
CA VAL A 167 -7.28 -3.75 5.50
C VAL A 167 -6.75 -4.65 6.61
N ILE A 168 -5.90 -4.12 7.50
CA ILE A 168 -5.31 -4.91 8.59
C ILE A 168 -6.41 -5.44 9.51
N TRP A 169 -7.36 -4.59 9.90
CA TRP A 169 -8.46 -4.99 10.78
C TRP A 169 -9.36 -6.05 10.14
N THR A 170 -9.67 -5.90 8.85
CA THR A 170 -10.46 -6.88 8.09
C THR A 170 -9.77 -8.24 8.09
N ILE A 171 -8.47 -8.30 7.84
CA ILE A 171 -7.73 -9.57 7.85
C ILE A 171 -7.69 -10.16 9.26
N LEU A 172 -7.46 -9.36 10.30
CA LEU A 172 -7.42 -9.86 11.67
C LEU A 172 -8.77 -10.37 12.20
N LYS A 173 -9.90 -9.84 11.72
CA LYS A 173 -11.23 -10.19 12.21
C LYS A 173 -12.00 -11.14 11.31
N VAL A 174 -11.93 -10.95 10.01
CA VAL A 174 -12.74 -11.70 9.03
C VAL A 174 -12.04 -13.00 8.64
N LEU A 175 -10.71 -13.00 8.48
CA LEU A 175 -9.99 -14.21 8.05
C LEU A 175 -10.15 -15.38 9.05
N PRO A 176 -10.03 -15.20 10.38
CA PRO A 176 -10.25 -16.30 11.33
C PRO A 176 -11.67 -16.86 11.26
N TYR A 177 -12.66 -15.98 11.04
CA TYR A 177 -14.06 -16.38 10.91
C TYR A 177 -14.30 -17.21 9.63
N ILE A 178 -13.77 -16.76 8.49
CA ILE A 178 -13.87 -17.50 7.22
C ILE A 178 -13.19 -18.87 7.32
N VAL A 179 -11.98 -18.93 7.90
CA VAL A 179 -11.24 -20.19 8.07
C VAL A 179 -11.98 -21.15 9.01
N SER A 180 -12.61 -20.62 10.07
CA SER A 180 -13.44 -21.44 10.96
C SER A 180 -14.68 -21.98 10.23
N ALA A 181 -15.35 -21.15 9.43
CA ALA A 181 -16.55 -21.55 8.70
C ALA A 181 -16.28 -22.55 7.58
N ALA A 182 -15.13 -22.44 6.89
CA ALA A 182 -14.72 -23.35 5.82
C ALA A 182 -14.24 -24.74 6.33
N LYS A 183 -13.96 -24.86 7.62
CA LYS A 183 -13.59 -26.13 8.27
C LYS A 183 -14.79 -26.86 8.92
N ALA A 184 -15.96 -26.22 8.95
CA ALA A 184 -17.22 -26.79 9.42
C ALA A 184 -17.96 -27.46 8.27
#